data_AF-A0A2U2MW31-F1
#
_entry.id   AF-A0A2U2MW31-F1
#
_cell.length_a   1.000
_cell.length_b   1.000
_cell.length_c   1.000
_cell.angle_alpha   90.00
_cell.angle_beta   90.00
_cell.angle_gamma   90.00
#
_symmetry.space_group_name_H-M   'P 1'
#
loop_
_entity.id
_entity.type
_entity.pdbx_description
1 polymer ?
#
loop_
_entity_poly.entity_id
_entity_poly.type
_entity_poly.pdbx_seq_one_letter_code
_entity_poly.pdbx_strand_id
1 'polypeptide(L)'
;VLVVFSIVGLDKLKIDDPVGAISAHGTAGIWGLLAVPLTNPGATFGAQILGIVVIFLWVFLASLLVWGIIKAVMGIRVSEEEEFEGLDIGECGLEAYPEFTRTS
;
A
#
# COMPACT_ATOMS: atom_id res chain seq x y z
N VAL A 1 -5.18 -13.75 -10.70
CA VAL A 1 -4.37 -14.80 -10.01
C VAL A 1 -3.09 -14.23 -9.39
N LEU A 2 -2.23 -13.50 -10.13
CA LEU A 2 -1.00 -12.89 -9.57
C LEU A 2 -1.23 -12.05 -8.30
N VAL A 3 -2.19 -11.12 -8.33
CA VAL A 3 -2.52 -10.25 -7.18
C VAL A 3 -2.94 -11.07 -5.96
N VAL A 4 -3.68 -12.17 -6.15
CA VAL A 4 -4.12 -13.05 -5.06
C VAL A 4 -2.92 -13.72 -4.39
N PHE A 5 -1.96 -14.22 -5.17
CA PHE A 5 -0.72 -14.77 -4.60
C PHE A 5 0.13 -13.72 -3.89
N SER A 6 0.13 -12.48 -4.39
CA SER A 6 0.81 -11.35 -3.74
C SER A 6 0.19 -11.06 -2.38
N ILE A 7 -1.15 -10.97 -2.28
CA ILE A 7 -1.86 -10.73 -1.01
C ILE A 7 -1.52 -11.82 0.00
N VAL A 8 -1.74 -13.09 -0.36
CA VAL A 8 -1.44 -14.23 0.52
C VAL A 8 0.04 -14.30 0.92
N GLY A 9 0.94 -13.88 0.03
CA GLY A 9 2.36 -13.78 0.31
C GLY A 9 2.70 -12.71 1.35
N LEU A 10 2.17 -11.50 1.18
CA LEU A 10 2.34 -10.39 2.13
C LEU A 10 1.75 -10.73 3.50
N ASP A 11 0.57 -11.33 3.55
CA ASP A 11 -0.08 -11.78 4.79
C ASP A 11 0.82 -12.77 5.54
N LYS A 12 1.39 -13.75 4.83
CA LYS A 12 2.33 -14.72 5.43
C LYS A 12 3.63 -14.08 5.93
N LEU A 13 4.05 -12.99 5.31
CA LEU A 13 5.18 -12.18 5.75
C LEU A 13 4.82 -11.21 6.88
N LYS A 14 3.56 -11.19 7.32
CA LYS A 14 3.03 -10.26 8.32
C LYS A 14 3.20 -8.79 7.90
N ILE A 15 3.10 -8.53 6.60
CA ILE A 15 3.06 -7.18 6.04
C ILE A 15 1.60 -6.80 5.89
N ASP A 16 1.16 -5.85 6.72
CA ASP A 16 -0.20 -5.33 6.70
C ASP A 16 -0.39 -4.35 5.53
N ASP A 17 -0.99 -4.85 4.44
CA ASP A 17 -1.38 -4.09 3.25
C ASP A 17 -2.93 -3.98 3.21
N PRO A 18 -3.53 -3.09 4.03
CA PRO A 18 -4.95 -3.18 4.40
C PRO A 18 -5.92 -3.02 3.22
N VAL A 19 -5.47 -2.34 2.16
CA VAL A 19 -6.29 -2.13 0.94
C VAL A 19 -5.75 -2.91 -0.26
N GLY A 20 -4.74 -3.77 -0.07
CA GLY A 20 -4.09 -4.51 -1.15
C GLY A 20 -3.32 -3.63 -2.13
N ALA A 21 -2.85 -2.45 -1.72
CA ALA A 21 -2.22 -1.47 -2.60
C ALA A 21 -0.90 -1.99 -3.19
N ILE A 22 -0.08 -2.66 -2.38
CA ILE A 22 1.18 -3.24 -2.84
C ILE A 22 0.89 -4.33 -3.87
N SER A 23 -0.11 -5.17 -3.60
CA SER A 23 -0.46 -6.28 -4.49
C SER A 23 -1.11 -5.82 -5.81
N ALA A 24 -2.05 -4.88 -5.75
CA ALA A 24 -2.81 -4.40 -6.91
C ALA A 24 -2.02 -3.41 -7.79
N HIS A 25 -1.19 -2.57 -7.19
CA HIS A 25 -0.44 -1.54 -7.93
C HIS A 25 1.04 -1.88 -8.06
N GLY A 26 1.70 -2.27 -6.97
CA GLY A 26 3.12 -2.63 -6.97
C GLY A 26 3.40 -3.89 -7.78
N THR A 27 2.88 -5.03 -7.35
CA THR A 27 3.12 -6.33 -8.00
C THR A 27 2.58 -6.37 -9.42
N ALA A 28 1.35 -5.89 -9.64
CA ALA A 28 0.77 -5.84 -10.99
C ALA A 28 1.51 -4.84 -11.90
N GLY A 29 1.97 -3.71 -11.36
CA GLY A 29 2.74 -2.71 -12.12
C GLY A 29 4.10 -3.25 -12.55
N ILE A 30 4.82 -3.93 -11.66
CA ILE A 30 6.09 -4.61 -11.98
C ILE A 30 5.86 -5.65 -13.08
N TRP A 31 4.83 -6.48 -12.95
CA TRP A 31 4.48 -7.44 -14.01
C TRP A 31 4.15 -6.75 -15.33
N GLY A 32 3.39 -5.64 -15.29
CA GLY A 32 3.05 -4.85 -16.46
C GLY A 32 4.29 -4.36 -17.22
N LEU A 33 5.28 -3.80 -16.51
CA LEU A 33 6.54 -3.33 -17.10
C LEU A 33 7.33 -4.50 -17.71
N LEU A 34 7.40 -5.64 -17.02
CA LEU A 34 8.07 -6.85 -17.54
C LEU A 34 7.35 -7.46 -18.74
N ALA A 35 6.04 -7.24 -18.90
CA ALA A 35 5.29 -7.71 -20.06
C ALA A 35 5.48 -6.84 -21.31
N VAL A 36 5.91 -5.58 -21.19
CA VAL A 36 6.08 -4.66 -22.33
C VAL A 36 6.99 -5.21 -23.44
N PRO A 37 8.19 -5.78 -23.15
CA PRO A 37 9.06 -6.30 -24.20
C PRO A 37 8.50 -7.54 -24.92
N LEU A 38 7.44 -8.17 -24.40
CA LEU A 38 6.79 -9.32 -25.04
C LEU A 38 5.93 -8.91 -26.24
N THR A 39 5.44 -7.67 -26.26
CA THR A 39 4.51 -7.18 -27.28
C THR A 39 5.04 -5.95 -28.03
N ASN A 40 6.11 -5.32 -27.54
CA ASN A 40 6.74 -4.17 -28.17
C ASN A 40 8.21 -4.45 -28.51
N PRO A 41 8.56 -4.68 -29.80
CA PRO A 41 9.93 -4.96 -30.23
C PRO A 41 10.94 -3.83 -29.94
N GLY A 42 10.48 -2.59 -29.75
CA GLY A 42 11.33 -1.46 -29.39
C GLY A 42 11.67 -1.38 -27.91
N ALA A 43 11.01 -2.16 -27.06
CA ALA A 43 11.26 -2.20 -25.62
C ALA A 43 12.25 -3.32 -25.28
N THR A 44 13.12 -3.06 -24.30
CA THR A 44 14.06 -4.06 -23.78
C THR A 44 13.78 -4.35 -22.31
N PHE A 45 13.98 -5.59 -21.87
CA PHE A 45 13.90 -5.94 -20.45
C PHE A 45 14.83 -5.09 -19.59
N GLY A 46 16.04 -4.78 -20.09
CA GLY A 46 17.00 -3.94 -19.38
C GLY A 46 16.45 -2.55 -19.07
N ALA A 47 15.81 -1.89 -20.03
CA ALA A 47 15.18 -0.58 -19.82
C ALA A 47 14.00 -0.66 -18.84
N GLN A 48 13.17 -1.72 -18.92
CA GLN A 48 12.02 -1.89 -18.02
C GLN A 48 12.47 -2.15 -16.57
N ILE A 49 13.48 -3.00 -16.36
CA ILE A 49 14.06 -3.28 -15.05
C ILE A 49 14.70 -2.02 -14.46
N LEU A 50 15.45 -1.26 -15.26
CA LEU A 50 15.99 0.03 -14.83
C LEU A 50 14.87 0.98 -14.40
N GLY A 51 13.78 1.06 -15.18
CA GLY A 51 12.59 1.84 -14.84
C GLY A 51 11.96 1.41 -13.51
N ILE A 52 11.78 0.10 -13.28
CA ILE A 52 11.28 -0.46 -12.01
C ILE A 52 12.16 0.02 -10.84
N VAL A 53 13.47 -0.12 -10.95
CA VAL A 53 14.42 0.26 -9.88
C VAL A 53 14.38 1.76 -9.63
N VAL A 54 14.40 2.58 -10.68
CA VAL A 54 14.35 4.05 -10.56
C VAL A 54 13.06 4.50 -9.89
N ILE A 55 11.91 3.98 -10.33
CA ILE A 55 10.60 4.29 -9.74
C ILE A 55 10.55 3.87 -8.27
N PHE A 56 10.98 2.64 -7.97
CA PHE A 56 10.98 2.13 -6.59
C PHE A 56 11.85 2.99 -5.68
N LEU A 57 13.10 3.25 -6.05
CA LEU A 57 14.02 4.04 -5.24
C LEU A 57 13.53 5.47 -5.04
N TRP A 58 13.05 6.11 -6.11
CA TRP A 58 12.51 7.47 -6.02
C TRP A 58 11.32 7.53 -5.07
N VAL A 59 10.29 6.71 -5.31
CA VAL A 59 9.05 6.73 -4.53
C VAL A 59 9.30 6.33 -3.08
N PHE A 60 10.11 5.30 -2.84
CA PHE A 60 10.42 4.83 -1.49
C PHE A 60 11.19 5.88 -0.69
N LEU A 61 12.27 6.46 -1.24
CA LEU A 61 13.07 7.47 -0.54
C LEU A 61 12.29 8.77 -0.33
N ALA A 62 11.56 9.25 -1.35
CA ALA A 62 10.73 10.44 -1.23
C ALA A 62 9.63 10.24 -0.18
N SER A 63 8.98 9.07 -0.17
CA SER A 63 7.97 8.74 0.84
C SER A 63 8.60 8.64 2.23
N LEU A 64 9.70 7.90 2.41
CA LEU A 64 10.37 7.84 3.71
C LEU A 64 10.72 9.23 4.27
N LEU A 65 11.19 10.14 3.41
CA LEU A 65 11.47 11.52 3.80
C LEU A 65 10.20 12.26 4.22
N VAL A 66 9.18 12.28 3.37
CA VAL A 66 7.92 13.00 3.64
C VAL A 66 7.23 12.48 4.89
N TRP A 67 7.07 11.15 4.99
CA TRP A 67 6.43 10.51 6.13
C TRP A 67 7.26 10.68 7.40
N GLY A 68 8.59 10.68 7.30
CA GLY A 68 9.49 10.99 8.41
C GLY A 68 9.34 12.42 8.93
N ILE A 69 9.20 13.40 8.03
CA ILE A 69 8.95 14.80 8.39
C ILE A 69 7.59 14.95 9.08
N ILE A 70 6.52 14.39 8.49
CA ILE A 70 5.18 14.46 9.08
C ILE A 70 5.17 13.83 10.47
N LYS A 71 5.79 12.65 10.62
CA LYS A 71 5.93 11.96 11.90
C LYS A 71 6.65 12.82 12.95
N ALA A 72 7.67 13.58 12.56
CA ALA A 72 8.42 14.42 13.48
C ALA A 72 7.69 15.72 13.88
N VAL A 73 6.84 16.26 13.00
CA VAL A 73 6.17 17.56 13.23
C VAL A 73 4.82 17.41 13.93
N MET A 74 4.01 16.43 13.53
CA MET A 74 2.63 16.30 14.01
C MET A 74 2.20 14.86 14.32
N GLY A 75 3.03 13.86 14.00
CA GLY A 75 2.64 12.46 14.08
C GLY A 75 1.86 12.00 12.83
N ILE A 76 1.78 10.68 12.63
CA ILE A 76 1.13 10.09 11.44
C ILE A 76 0.23 8.88 11.76
N ARG A 77 0.22 8.44 13.01
CA ARG A 77 -0.68 7.42 13.55
C ARG A 77 -1.40 8.01 14.76
N VAL A 78 -2.64 7.60 14.93
CA VAL A 78 -3.45 7.85 16.13
C VAL A 78 -2.86 7.13 17.33
N SER A 79 -3.36 7.44 18.53
CA SER A 79 -2.97 6.71 19.74
C SER A 79 -3.44 5.24 19.70
N GLU A 80 -2.80 4.35 20.47
CA GLU A 80 -3.22 2.94 20.54
C GLU A 80 -4.66 2.79 21.08
N GLU A 81 -5.10 3.72 21.96
CA GLU A 81 -6.47 3.78 22.48
C GLU A 81 -7.46 4.12 21.36
N GLU A 82 -7.20 5.18 20.58
CA GLU A 82 -8.04 5.56 19.42
C GLU A 82 -8.01 4.50 18.31
N GLU A 83 -6.87 3.82 18.09
CA GLU A 83 -6.78 2.70 17.14
C GLU A 83 -7.67 1.52 17.57
N PHE A 84 -7.83 1.29 18.88
CA PHE A 84 -8.70 0.24 19.43
C PHE A 84 -10.18 0.62 19.41
N GLU A 85 -10.52 1.86 19.73
CA GLU A 85 -11.91 2.36 19.70
C GLU A 85 -12.45 2.52 18.27
N GLY A 86 -11.57 2.76 17.30
CA GLY A 86 -11.90 3.01 15.90
C GLY A 86 -12.03 4.51 15.61
N LEU A 87 -11.43 4.93 14.48
CA LEU A 87 -11.32 6.34 14.13
C LEU A 87 -12.67 7.03 13.88
N ASP A 88 -13.72 6.29 13.51
CA ASP A 88 -15.04 6.87 13.26
C ASP A 88 -15.61 7.57 14.50
N ILE A 89 -15.41 6.99 15.70
CA ILE A 89 -15.87 7.57 16.96
C ILE A 89 -15.09 8.85 17.29
N GLY A 90 -13.76 8.79 17.16
CA GLY A 90 -12.87 9.92 17.48
C GLY A 90 -12.96 11.08 16.49
N GLU A 91 -13.11 10.80 15.19
CA GLU A 91 -13.10 11.82 14.12
C GLU A 91 -14.49 12.28 13.70
N CYS A 92 -15.46 11.37 13.62
CA CYS A 92 -16.82 11.67 13.13
C CYS A 92 -17.85 11.81 14.27
N GLY A 93 -17.52 11.38 15.50
CA GLY A 93 -18.44 11.41 16.64
C GLY A 93 -19.60 10.43 16.53
N LEU A 94 -19.50 9.46 15.60
CA LEU A 94 -20.52 8.45 15.32
C LEU A 94 -19.83 7.19 14.79
N GLU A 95 -20.38 6.02 15.13
CA GLU A 95 -19.94 4.77 14.50
C GLU A 95 -20.38 4.75 13.03
N ALA A 96 -19.54 4.25 12.12
CA ALA A 96 -19.91 4.18 10.69
C ALA A 96 -21.09 3.23 10.41
N TYR A 97 -21.28 2.22 11.27
CA TYR A 97 -22.22 1.11 11.10
C TYR A 97 -22.94 0.75 12.40
N PRO A 98 -23.67 1.69 13.03
CA PRO A 98 -24.28 1.52 14.36
C PRO A 98 -25.32 0.40 14.42
N GLU A 99 -25.89 0.02 13.27
CA GLU A 99 -26.82 -1.10 13.13
C GLU A 99 -26.16 -2.47 13.28
N PHE A 100 -24.84 -2.56 13.14
CA PHE A 100 -24.06 -3.80 13.27
C PHE A 100 -23.35 -3.94 14.62
N THR A 101 -23.22 -2.86 15.38
CA THR A 101 -22.53 -2.83 16.69
C THR A 101 -23.46 -3.18 17.85
N ARG A 102 -24.79 -3.12 17.65
CA ARG A 102 -25.78 -3.54 18.66
C ARG A 102 -27.06 -4.12 18.05
N THR A 103 -27.25 -5.43 18.20
CA THR A 103 -28.56 -6.01 18.53
C THR A 103 -28.44 -7.25 19.43
N SER A 104 -28.89 -7.05 20.68
CA SER A 104 -29.03 -7.91 21.88
C SER A 104 -27.77 -8.23 22.68
#